data_AF-A0A7S9S6R0-F1
#
_entry.id   AF-A0A7S9S6R0-F1
#
_cell.length_a   1.000
_cell.length_b   1.000
_cell.length_c   1.000
_cell.angle_alpha   90.00
_cell.angle_beta   90.00
_cell.angle_gamma   90.00
#
_symmetry.space_group_name_H-M   'P 1'
#
loop_
_entity.id
_entity.type
_entity.pdbx_description
1 polymer ?
#
loop_
_entity_poly.entity_id
_entity_poly.type
_entity_poly.pdbx_seq_one_letter_code
_entity_poly.pdbx_strand_id
1 'polypeptide(L)'
;MNSSKVDIEKRLEEILKRKVGTCIVLDGEWGVGKTTFWKNFSDAKFNEKSVYVSLFGKESIQEIKQEISLRFYQKNKILSKILEKCKKFNPTGFFSFFTKRFVDNKIAEFSLIMLDLLYTDKYKDAIICFDDFERISDKLNLKDILGLISEYKEQQNCHIVMILNRSKMTTFVKNNQNECGGDIEDQESGNNIQEDNSKMELEKILSEHKDKIMDYEFYYNPTPEESFSIVSGELVGNYQEVARQYFKKHEINNIRVIRRAINALNDYHKYLENVEENHKKTKDCILMFILGISVINSMNSLSKLEQFFGIRNFYGELEDIYGLFKNKGYLSNVDALIFSKDVDYHQLSLNIFSYVKRSIIDADEFKKIVGRLIEREQFEEVKNSIINEYFNGIYDLQYKNSDFTNKLFGYLEENKERILDIVEFDSFLLYIEKLGEFDEKHKEKYHKFAIEVLLKHLKSIFDNKQYEYFDTEIINKMNGFDDQIKDLYNKLMYEKEFFKISTAEGIIENILKSKSPIPEVLSSKIKSEDLEKYCYANKDFVYSAVKFLRPDRHPEANELKNKILEVFNKISKNGNESQKLQMTLLLEFLEKEKGKPSMELL
;
A
#
# COMPACT_ATOMS: atom_id res chain seq x y z
N MET A 1 -29.60 13.46 14.62
CA MET A 1 -30.60 12.37 14.53
C MET A 1 -30.41 11.70 13.19
N ASN A 2 -29.96 10.44 13.15
CA ASN A 2 -29.88 9.68 11.90
C ASN A 2 -31.30 9.24 11.53
N SER A 3 -31.95 9.93 10.59
CA SER A 3 -33.17 9.43 9.95
C SER A 3 -32.77 8.43 8.87
N SER A 4 -33.40 7.26 8.84
CA SER A 4 -33.15 6.28 7.77
C SER A 4 -33.55 6.85 6.40
N LYS A 5 -32.98 6.33 5.31
CA LYS A 5 -33.36 6.75 3.94
C LYS A 5 -34.88 6.60 3.70
N VAL A 6 -35.47 5.55 4.26
CA VAL A 6 -36.90 5.22 4.16
C VAL A 6 -37.78 6.31 4.79
N ASP A 7 -37.34 6.90 5.90
CA ASP A 7 -38.08 7.98 6.57
C ASP A 7 -38.04 9.28 5.77
N ILE A 8 -36.88 9.62 5.18
CA ILE A 8 -36.72 10.81 4.34
C ILE A 8 -37.59 10.68 3.07
N GLU A 9 -37.55 9.53 2.40
CA GLU A 9 -38.30 9.30 1.16
C GLU A 9 -39.80 9.48 1.36
N LYS A 10 -40.35 8.83 2.39
CA LYS A 10 -41.78 8.94 2.72
C LYS A 10 -42.18 10.37 3.04
N ARG A 11 -41.36 11.07 3.84
CA ARG A 11 -41.66 12.45 4.23
C ARG A 11 -41.56 13.43 3.06
N LEU A 12 -40.57 13.26 2.19
CA LEU A 12 -40.46 14.03 0.94
C LEU A 12 -41.68 13.83 0.05
N GLU A 13 -42.14 12.58 -0.11
CA GLU A 13 -43.32 12.27 -0.92
C GLU A 13 -44.58 12.95 -0.37
N GLU A 14 -44.77 12.95 0.96
CA GLU A 14 -45.88 13.64 1.63
C GLU A 14 -45.86 15.16 1.42
N ILE A 15 -44.69 15.79 1.49
CA ILE A 15 -44.53 17.24 1.35
C ILE A 15 -44.74 17.66 -0.11
N LEU A 16 -44.10 16.99 -1.06
CA LEU A 16 -44.15 17.32 -2.49
C LEU A 16 -45.53 17.08 -3.14
N LYS A 17 -46.42 16.32 -2.48
CA LYS A 17 -47.82 16.13 -2.90
C LYS A 17 -48.75 17.26 -2.43
N ARG A 18 -48.28 18.18 -1.57
CA ARG A 18 -49.10 19.30 -1.09
C ARG A 18 -49.30 20.35 -2.18
N LYS A 19 -50.37 21.12 -2.05
CA LYS A 19 -50.77 22.17 -3.00
C LYS A 19 -49.97 23.47 -2.87
N VAL A 20 -49.22 23.66 -1.79
CA VAL A 20 -48.49 24.90 -1.51
C VAL A 20 -47.03 24.71 -1.86
N GLY A 21 -46.51 25.55 -2.74
CA GLY A 21 -45.10 25.60 -3.10
C GLY A 21 -44.21 25.70 -1.87
N THR A 22 -43.25 24.79 -1.76
CA THR A 22 -42.43 24.59 -0.56
C THR A 22 -40.98 24.46 -0.98
N CYS A 23 -40.05 25.06 -0.23
CA CYS A 23 -38.62 24.86 -0.40
C CYS A 23 -38.09 23.86 0.63
N ILE A 24 -37.42 22.83 0.12
CA ILE A 24 -36.87 21.72 0.89
C ILE A 24 -35.36 21.69 0.70
N VAL A 25 -34.61 21.67 1.80
CA VAL A 25 -33.16 21.49 1.77
C VAL A 25 -32.81 20.02 2.04
N LEU A 26 -31.98 19.44 1.17
CA LEU A 26 -31.36 18.14 1.33
C LEU A 26 -29.85 18.33 1.52
N ASP A 27 -29.43 18.42 2.78
CA ASP A 27 -28.04 18.60 3.19
C ASP A 27 -27.35 17.24 3.44
N GLY A 28 -26.03 17.23 3.44
CA GLY A 28 -25.20 16.05 3.74
C GLY A 28 -23.81 16.18 3.16
N GLU A 29 -22.92 15.25 3.50
CA GLU A 29 -21.53 15.30 3.02
C GLU A 29 -21.42 15.03 1.50
N TRP A 30 -20.24 15.28 0.94
CA TRP A 30 -19.98 14.94 -0.46
C TRP A 30 -19.85 13.44 -0.64
N GLY A 31 -20.50 12.92 -1.69
CA GLY A 31 -20.39 11.51 -2.04
C GLY A 31 -21.25 10.56 -1.22
N VAL A 32 -22.10 11.03 -0.30
CA VAL A 32 -23.09 10.16 0.38
C VAL A 32 -24.29 9.78 -0.50
N GLY A 33 -24.41 10.33 -1.71
CA GLY A 33 -25.40 9.92 -2.70
C GLY A 33 -26.68 10.78 -2.79
N LYS A 34 -26.70 12.00 -2.25
CA LYS A 34 -27.87 12.92 -2.30
C LYS A 34 -28.46 13.09 -3.70
N THR A 35 -27.62 13.43 -4.68
CA THR A 35 -28.03 13.62 -6.09
C THR A 35 -28.59 12.32 -6.69
N THR A 36 -27.98 11.17 -6.39
CA THR A 36 -28.45 9.85 -6.86
C THR A 36 -29.79 9.50 -6.23
N PHE A 37 -29.94 9.71 -4.93
CA PHE A 37 -31.20 9.56 -4.22
C PHE A 37 -32.30 10.42 -4.83
N TRP A 38 -32.04 11.72 -5.00
CA TRP A 38 -33.00 12.65 -5.59
C TRP A 38 -33.45 12.22 -6.99
N LYS A 39 -32.50 11.94 -7.89
CA LYS A 39 -32.81 11.55 -9.28
C LYS A 39 -33.69 10.29 -9.32
N ASN A 40 -33.30 9.25 -8.58
CA ASN A 40 -34.05 7.99 -8.55
C ASN A 40 -35.45 8.19 -7.97
N PHE A 41 -35.56 8.95 -6.87
CA PHE A 41 -36.84 9.26 -6.23
C PHE A 41 -37.75 10.10 -7.13
N SER A 42 -37.21 11.18 -7.72
CA SER A 42 -37.96 12.09 -8.58
C SER A 42 -38.40 11.42 -9.87
N ASP A 43 -37.56 10.56 -10.47
CA ASP A 43 -37.91 9.83 -11.68
C ASP A 43 -38.94 8.72 -11.39
N ALA A 44 -38.90 8.08 -10.22
CA ALA A 44 -39.89 7.06 -9.85
C ALA A 44 -41.27 7.66 -9.51
N LYS A 45 -41.32 8.83 -8.86
CA LYS A 45 -42.55 9.38 -8.26
C LYS A 45 -43.09 10.63 -8.98
N PHE A 46 -42.21 11.42 -9.60
CA PHE A 46 -42.51 12.77 -10.08
C PHE A 46 -41.87 13.09 -11.45
N ASN A 47 -41.62 12.08 -12.30
CA ASN A 47 -40.79 12.25 -13.51
C ASN A 47 -41.25 13.41 -14.41
N GLU A 48 -42.55 13.48 -14.71
CA GLU A 48 -43.12 14.48 -15.63
C GLU A 48 -43.18 15.90 -15.04
N LYS A 49 -43.06 16.03 -13.70
CA LYS A 49 -43.17 17.31 -12.98
C LYS A 49 -41.85 17.81 -12.42
N SER A 50 -40.81 16.98 -12.43
CA SER A 50 -39.53 17.28 -11.77
C SER A 50 -38.44 17.63 -12.77
N VAL A 51 -37.73 18.73 -12.49
CA VAL A 51 -36.57 19.18 -13.24
C VAL A 51 -35.38 19.28 -12.29
N TYR A 52 -34.25 18.72 -12.72
CA TYR A 52 -32.97 18.83 -12.02
C TYR A 52 -32.07 19.82 -12.75
N VAL A 53 -31.42 20.74 -12.04
CA VAL A 53 -30.43 21.69 -12.56
C VAL A 53 -29.23 21.72 -11.63
N SER A 54 -28.04 21.54 -12.18
CA SER A 54 -26.78 21.77 -11.46
C SER A 54 -26.37 23.22 -11.65
N LEU A 55 -26.01 23.90 -10.55
CA LEU A 55 -25.50 25.27 -10.58
C LEU A 55 -24.02 25.32 -10.99
N PHE A 56 -23.34 24.18 -11.00
CA PHE A 56 -21.94 24.09 -11.38
C PHE A 56 -21.72 24.49 -12.84
N GLY A 57 -20.78 25.42 -13.07
CA GLY A 57 -20.44 25.90 -14.41
C GLY A 57 -21.43 26.89 -15.04
N LYS A 58 -22.39 27.40 -14.28
CA LYS A 58 -23.30 28.48 -14.70
C LYS A 58 -22.72 29.84 -14.39
N GLU A 59 -22.86 30.79 -15.31
CA GLU A 59 -22.33 32.15 -15.15
C GLU A 59 -23.41 33.22 -15.01
N SER A 60 -24.68 32.90 -15.27
CA SER A 60 -25.78 33.87 -15.14
C SER A 60 -27.12 33.24 -14.72
N ILE A 61 -27.98 34.05 -14.06
CA ILE A 61 -29.36 33.66 -13.72
C ILE A 61 -30.16 33.30 -14.99
N GLN A 62 -29.85 33.97 -16.10
CA GLN A 62 -30.49 33.71 -17.38
C GLN A 62 -30.20 32.30 -17.90
N GLU A 63 -28.95 31.83 -17.81
CA GLU A 63 -28.59 30.45 -18.17
C GLU A 63 -29.34 29.42 -17.33
N ILE A 64 -29.51 29.69 -16.04
CA ILE A 64 -30.27 28.83 -15.12
C ILE A 64 -31.75 28.79 -15.55
N LYS A 65 -32.39 29.96 -15.75
CA LYS A 65 -33.79 30.06 -16.21
C LYS A 65 -33.99 29.33 -17.55
N GLN A 66 -33.05 29.47 -18.48
CA GLN A 66 -33.09 28.79 -19.78
C GLN A 66 -32.96 27.28 -19.66
N GLU A 67 -32.09 26.77 -18.79
CA GLU A 67 -31.95 25.33 -18.57
C GLU A 67 -33.20 24.72 -17.92
N ILE A 68 -33.75 25.38 -16.89
CA ILE A 68 -35.02 24.96 -16.25
C ILE A 68 -36.11 24.87 -17.32
N SER A 69 -36.25 25.93 -18.12
CA SER A 69 -37.19 25.99 -19.24
C SER A 69 -37.03 24.79 -20.17
N LEU A 70 -35.83 24.59 -20.70
CA LEU A 70 -35.53 23.54 -21.68
C LEU A 70 -35.85 22.14 -21.13
N ARG A 71 -35.43 21.83 -19.90
CA ARG A 71 -35.67 20.53 -19.27
C ARG A 71 -37.17 20.31 -18.99
N PHE A 72 -37.88 21.35 -18.57
CA PHE A 72 -39.32 21.28 -18.37
C PHE A 72 -40.06 21.00 -19.70
N TYR A 73 -39.65 21.66 -20.78
CA TYR A 73 -40.20 21.42 -22.13
C TYR A 73 -39.94 20.00 -22.62
N GLN A 74 -38.74 19.45 -22.37
CA GLN A 74 -38.38 18.08 -22.77
C GLN A 74 -39.20 17.02 -22.04
N LYS A 75 -39.48 17.21 -20.76
CA LYS A 75 -40.25 16.27 -19.94
C LYS A 75 -41.77 16.36 -20.17
N ASN A 76 -42.29 17.52 -20.56
CA ASN A 76 -43.71 17.69 -20.85
C ASN A 76 -44.09 17.27 -22.28
N LYS A 77 -44.68 16.07 -22.41
CA LYS A 77 -45.13 15.48 -23.69
C LYS A 77 -46.07 16.37 -24.52
N ILE A 78 -46.84 17.24 -23.87
CA ILE A 78 -47.78 18.17 -24.56
C ILE A 78 -46.99 19.31 -25.21
N LEU A 79 -46.06 19.90 -24.47
CA LEU A 79 -45.25 21.03 -24.91
C LEU A 79 -44.17 20.61 -25.91
N SER A 80 -43.61 19.40 -25.79
CA SER A 80 -42.65 18.87 -26.76
C SER A 80 -43.28 18.69 -28.15
N LYS A 81 -44.55 18.25 -28.22
CA LYS A 81 -45.34 18.18 -29.47
C LYS A 81 -45.62 19.56 -30.07
N ILE A 82 -45.81 20.59 -29.24
CA ILE A 82 -45.99 21.99 -29.69
C ILE A 82 -44.67 22.51 -30.27
N LEU A 83 -43.53 22.28 -29.59
CA LEU A 83 -42.21 22.64 -30.09
C LEU A 83 -41.90 21.96 -31.43
N GLU A 84 -42.23 20.68 -31.60
CA GLU A 84 -42.09 19.97 -32.89
C GLU A 84 -42.95 20.57 -34.01
N LYS A 85 -44.17 21.04 -33.69
CA LYS A 85 -45.02 21.76 -34.65
C LYS A 85 -44.47 23.14 -35.00
N CYS A 86 -43.94 23.88 -34.02
CA CYS A 86 -43.32 25.18 -34.24
C CYS A 86 -42.05 25.07 -35.10
N LYS A 87 -41.25 24.00 -34.94
CA LYS A 87 -40.10 23.71 -35.82
C LYS A 87 -40.50 23.48 -37.28
N LYS A 88 -41.75 23.08 -37.56
CA LYS A 88 -42.28 22.89 -38.92
C LYS A 88 -42.88 24.15 -39.54
N PHE A 89 -43.14 25.19 -38.74
CA PHE A 89 -43.64 26.48 -39.23
C PHE A 89 -42.45 27.36 -39.63
N ASN A 90 -42.28 27.57 -40.93
CA ASN A 90 -41.29 28.48 -41.50
C ASN A 90 -42.03 29.75 -42.00
N PRO A 91 -42.13 30.86 -41.23
CA PRO A 91 -42.74 32.07 -41.74
C PRO A 91 -41.66 32.93 -42.39
N THR A 92 -41.54 32.71 -43.70
CA THR A 92 -40.87 33.57 -44.67
C THR A 92 -41.43 35.00 -44.55
N GLY A 93 -40.69 35.93 -43.95
CA GLY A 93 -41.05 37.35 -44.01
C GLY A 93 -40.28 38.27 -43.07
N PHE A 94 -39.87 37.80 -41.89
CA PHE A 94 -39.21 38.65 -40.88
C PHE A 94 -37.71 38.32 -40.66
N PHE A 95 -37.21 37.28 -41.34
CA PHE A 95 -35.93 36.64 -41.03
C PHE A 95 -34.71 37.25 -41.76
N SER A 96 -34.90 38.08 -42.79
CA SER A 96 -33.77 38.54 -43.63
C SER A 96 -32.87 39.59 -42.99
N PHE A 97 -33.33 40.28 -41.93
CA PHE A 97 -32.51 41.29 -41.24
C PHE A 97 -31.67 40.71 -40.08
N PHE A 98 -31.97 39.49 -39.62
CA PHE A 98 -31.30 38.87 -38.47
C PHE A 98 -30.26 37.81 -38.85
N THR A 99 -30.26 37.30 -40.08
CA THR A 99 -29.40 36.17 -40.50
C THR A 99 -27.92 36.49 -40.64
N LYS A 100 -27.51 37.76 -40.65
CA LYS A 100 -26.09 38.12 -40.80
C LYS A 100 -25.27 38.02 -39.50
N ARG A 101 -25.89 37.61 -38.38
CA ARG A 101 -25.23 37.64 -37.07
C ARG A 101 -25.55 36.46 -36.16
N PHE A 102 -25.82 35.25 -36.67
CA PHE A 102 -26.11 34.10 -35.79
C PHE A 102 -25.66 32.77 -36.41
N VAL A 103 -24.42 32.39 -36.14
CA VAL A 103 -23.96 31.00 -36.15
C VAL A 103 -23.78 30.64 -34.67
N ASP A 104 -24.33 29.48 -34.27
CA ASP A 104 -24.32 28.85 -32.93
C ASP A 104 -25.47 29.19 -31.93
N ASN A 105 -26.09 28.12 -31.41
CA ASN A 105 -27.06 27.95 -30.30
C ASN A 105 -28.30 28.86 -30.15
N LYS A 106 -28.42 29.98 -30.87
CA LYS A 106 -29.44 31.02 -30.60
C LYS A 106 -30.85 30.76 -31.17
N ILE A 107 -31.01 29.79 -32.07
CA ILE A 107 -32.33 29.42 -32.61
C ILE A 107 -33.18 28.70 -31.54
N ALA A 108 -32.54 27.90 -30.67
CA ALA A 108 -33.19 27.33 -29.51
C ALA A 108 -33.58 28.44 -28.52
N GLU A 109 -32.66 29.35 -28.22
CA GLU A 109 -32.88 30.46 -27.28
C GLU A 109 -34.10 31.33 -27.68
N PHE A 110 -34.24 31.68 -28.96
CA PHE A 110 -35.37 32.49 -29.44
C PHE A 110 -36.72 31.75 -29.45
N SER A 111 -36.72 30.44 -29.73
CA SER A 111 -37.94 29.62 -29.67
C SER A 111 -38.38 29.34 -28.23
N LEU A 112 -37.43 29.24 -27.30
CA LEU A 112 -37.68 29.16 -25.85
C LEU A 112 -38.25 30.47 -25.31
N ILE A 113 -37.72 31.62 -25.73
CA ILE A 113 -38.27 32.96 -25.41
C ILE A 113 -39.71 33.10 -25.94
N MET A 114 -39.99 32.64 -27.17
CA MET A 114 -41.35 32.64 -27.73
C MET A 114 -42.31 31.72 -26.97
N LEU A 115 -41.84 30.54 -26.53
CA LEU A 115 -42.63 29.63 -25.71
C LEU A 115 -42.86 30.13 -24.28
N ASP A 116 -41.90 30.87 -23.72
CA ASP A 116 -42.04 31.58 -22.43
C ASP A 116 -43.12 32.65 -22.49
N LEU A 117 -43.19 33.40 -23.61
CA LEU A 117 -44.20 34.43 -23.82
C LEU A 117 -45.62 33.87 -23.99
N LEU A 118 -45.74 32.63 -24.50
CA LEU A 118 -47.02 32.00 -24.86
C LEU A 118 -47.67 31.19 -23.73
N TYR A 119 -46.91 30.81 -22.69
CA TYR A 119 -47.39 29.97 -21.59
C TYR A 119 -47.11 30.63 -20.24
N THR A 120 -48.07 31.38 -19.71
CA THR A 120 -47.96 32.11 -18.43
C THR A 120 -48.09 31.22 -17.18
N ASP A 121 -48.63 30.00 -17.29
CA ASP A 121 -48.73 28.99 -16.21
C ASP A 121 -47.59 27.92 -16.27
N LYS A 122 -46.46 28.25 -16.91
CA LYS A 122 -45.43 27.30 -17.36
C LYS A 122 -44.88 26.35 -16.30
N TYR A 123 -44.80 26.76 -15.03
CA TYR A 123 -44.17 25.96 -13.97
C TYR A 123 -45.11 25.65 -12.82
N LYS A 124 -46.40 25.89 -12.98
CA LYS A 124 -47.37 25.72 -11.90
C LYS A 124 -47.34 24.28 -11.36
N ASP A 125 -47.10 24.16 -10.05
CA ASP A 125 -46.95 22.89 -9.33
C ASP A 125 -45.75 22.02 -9.80
N ALA A 126 -44.77 22.60 -10.49
CA ALA A 126 -43.53 21.94 -10.88
C ALA A 126 -42.61 21.72 -9.66
N ILE A 127 -41.73 20.75 -9.76
CA ILE A 127 -40.70 20.47 -8.76
C ILE A 127 -39.34 20.78 -9.36
N ILE A 128 -38.67 21.81 -8.85
CA ILE A 128 -37.36 22.27 -9.36
C ILE A 128 -36.30 21.92 -8.33
N CYS A 129 -35.34 21.09 -8.72
CA CYS A 129 -34.18 20.74 -7.92
C CYS A 129 -32.95 21.51 -8.39
N PHE A 130 -32.39 22.29 -7.48
CA PHE A 130 -31.11 22.96 -7.61
C PHE A 130 -30.06 22.16 -6.85
N ASP A 131 -28.94 21.85 -7.48
CA ASP A 131 -27.82 21.10 -6.90
C ASP A 131 -26.51 21.88 -7.06
N ASP A 132 -25.47 21.46 -6.33
CA ASP A 132 -24.11 22.01 -6.40
C ASP A 132 -23.99 23.50 -5.99
N PHE A 133 -24.77 23.95 -5.00
CA PHE A 133 -24.67 25.31 -4.45
C PHE A 133 -23.26 25.66 -3.98
N GLU A 134 -22.54 24.70 -3.41
CA GLU A 134 -21.16 24.91 -2.94
C GLU A 134 -20.13 25.05 -4.07
N ARG A 135 -20.56 25.00 -5.34
CA ARG A 135 -19.71 25.14 -6.53
C ARG A 135 -20.24 26.18 -7.53
N ILE A 136 -21.02 27.15 -7.05
CA ILE A 136 -21.47 28.31 -7.85
C ILE A 136 -20.24 29.11 -8.34
N SER A 137 -20.33 29.66 -9.56
CA SER A 137 -19.31 30.54 -10.13
C SER A 137 -19.23 31.88 -9.39
N ASP A 138 -18.04 32.45 -9.25
CA ASP A 138 -17.83 33.78 -8.64
C ASP A 138 -18.58 34.91 -9.38
N LYS A 139 -19.01 34.66 -10.63
CA LYS A 139 -19.84 35.58 -11.43
C LYS A 139 -21.31 35.61 -11.00
N LEU A 140 -21.75 34.65 -10.20
CA LEU A 140 -23.13 34.48 -9.75
C LEU A 140 -23.22 34.71 -8.24
N ASN A 141 -24.09 35.64 -7.83
CA ASN A 141 -24.36 35.86 -6.41
C ASN A 141 -25.39 34.86 -5.89
N LEU A 142 -25.11 34.21 -4.75
CA LEU A 142 -26.05 33.32 -4.08
C LEU A 142 -27.38 34.02 -3.75
N LYS A 143 -27.36 35.32 -3.40
CA LYS A 143 -28.58 36.12 -3.16
C LYS A 143 -29.49 36.15 -4.38
N ASP A 144 -28.92 36.24 -5.59
CA ASP A 144 -29.71 36.29 -6.83
C ASP A 144 -30.36 34.92 -7.10
N ILE A 145 -29.66 33.83 -6.79
CA ILE A 145 -30.20 32.46 -6.91
C ILE A 145 -31.30 32.22 -5.87
N LEU A 146 -31.13 32.71 -4.63
CA LEU A 146 -32.17 32.66 -3.60
C LEU A 146 -33.39 33.50 -4.00
N GLY A 147 -33.17 34.67 -4.62
CA GLY A 147 -34.23 35.49 -5.21
C GLY A 147 -35.01 34.74 -6.28
N LEU A 148 -34.31 34.04 -7.18
CA LEU A 148 -34.92 33.17 -8.19
C LEU A 148 -35.74 32.03 -7.56
N ILE A 149 -35.22 31.40 -6.50
CA ILE A 149 -35.93 30.34 -5.76
C ILE A 149 -37.22 30.89 -5.13
N SER A 150 -37.16 32.09 -4.55
CA SER A 150 -38.33 32.77 -3.98
C SER A 150 -39.37 33.08 -5.06
N GLU A 151 -38.94 33.58 -6.23
CA GLU A 151 -39.80 33.83 -7.40
C GLU A 151 -40.56 32.56 -7.80
N TYR A 152 -39.85 31.43 -7.97
CA TYR A 152 -40.48 30.16 -8.35
C TYR A 152 -41.40 29.58 -7.27
N LYS A 153 -40.98 29.62 -6.00
CA LYS A 153 -41.78 29.12 -4.87
C LYS A 153 -43.09 29.90 -4.71
N GLU A 154 -42.99 31.23 -4.59
CA GLU A 154 -44.11 32.09 -4.17
C GLU A 154 -45.00 32.52 -5.32
N GLN A 155 -44.42 32.93 -6.46
CA GLN A 155 -45.19 33.47 -7.58
C GLN A 155 -45.71 32.36 -8.51
N GLN A 156 -44.99 31.24 -8.60
CA GLN A 156 -45.31 30.14 -9.52
C GLN A 156 -45.75 28.86 -8.80
N ASN A 157 -45.85 28.90 -7.47
CA ASN A 157 -46.28 27.76 -6.64
C ASN A 157 -45.45 26.48 -6.90
N CYS A 158 -44.16 26.63 -7.23
CA CYS A 158 -43.26 25.49 -7.43
C CYS A 158 -42.83 24.91 -6.09
N HIS A 159 -42.64 23.59 -6.06
CA HIS A 159 -41.83 22.96 -5.03
C HIS A 159 -40.36 23.07 -5.40
N ILE A 160 -39.53 23.51 -4.46
CA ILE A 160 -38.10 23.67 -4.66
C ILE A 160 -37.37 22.63 -3.81
N VAL A 161 -36.38 21.97 -4.39
CA VAL A 161 -35.44 21.11 -3.67
C VAL A 161 -34.03 21.66 -3.84
N MET A 162 -33.36 21.94 -2.74
CA MET A 162 -31.98 22.42 -2.71
C MET A 162 -31.09 21.29 -2.20
N ILE A 163 -30.23 20.75 -3.06
CA ILE A 163 -29.21 19.79 -2.66
C ILE A 163 -27.90 20.56 -2.44
N LEU A 164 -27.34 20.46 -1.23
CA LEU A 164 -26.15 21.20 -0.87
C LEU A 164 -25.30 20.45 0.15
N ASN A 165 -24.09 20.95 0.37
CA ASN A 165 -23.23 20.53 1.48
C ASN A 165 -22.84 21.76 2.31
N ARG A 166 -23.54 21.98 3.44
CA ARG A 166 -23.29 23.15 4.30
C ARG A 166 -21.84 23.23 4.77
N SER A 167 -21.27 22.10 5.21
CA SER A 167 -19.90 22.08 5.77
C SER A 167 -18.82 22.48 4.76
N LYS A 168 -19.06 22.23 3.46
CA LYS A 168 -18.16 22.63 2.36
C LYS A 168 -18.31 24.07 1.92
N MET A 169 -19.47 24.67 2.15
CA MET A 169 -19.61 26.12 1.99
C MET A 169 -18.81 26.89 3.05
N THR A 170 -18.61 26.29 4.23
CA THR A 170 -17.72 26.81 5.29
C THR A 170 -16.23 26.50 5.07
N THR A 171 -15.84 25.38 4.45
CA THR A 171 -14.42 24.93 4.46
C THR A 171 -13.48 25.64 3.49
N PHE A 172 -13.96 26.48 2.56
CA PHE A 172 -13.09 27.40 1.81
C PHE A 172 -12.35 28.41 2.73
N VAL A 173 -12.70 28.46 4.01
CA VAL A 173 -12.13 29.31 5.06
C VAL A 173 -10.82 28.76 5.68
N LYS A 174 -10.44 27.47 5.49
CA LYS A 174 -9.37 26.85 6.31
C LYS A 174 -8.08 26.40 5.61
N ASN A 175 -7.93 26.58 4.30
CA ASN A 175 -6.67 26.26 3.62
C ASN A 175 -5.96 27.54 3.22
N ASN A 176 -5.23 28.13 4.18
CA ASN A 176 -3.95 28.85 3.99
C ASN A 176 -3.56 29.52 5.31
N GLN A 177 -3.13 28.73 6.29
CA GLN A 177 -2.11 29.13 7.26
C GLN A 177 -1.67 27.93 8.12
N ASN A 178 -0.36 27.68 8.08
CA ASN A 178 0.48 26.99 9.06
C ASN A 178 0.75 25.49 8.88
N GLU A 179 1.59 25.16 7.90
CA GLU A 179 2.80 24.36 8.17
C GLU A 179 4.01 25.12 7.63
N CYS A 180 4.68 25.89 8.50
CA CYS A 180 6.12 26.18 8.42
C CYS A 180 6.53 26.89 9.72
N GLY A 181 7.22 26.17 10.60
CA GLY A 181 8.11 26.77 11.58
C GLY A 181 9.52 26.72 11.01
N GLY A 182 10.07 27.89 10.70
CA GLY A 182 11.40 28.09 10.13
C GLY A 182 11.51 29.53 9.61
N ASP A 183 11.98 30.39 10.50
CA ASP A 183 12.22 31.84 10.43
C ASP A 183 12.54 32.44 9.06
N ILE A 184 12.02 33.66 8.78
CA ILE A 184 12.74 34.85 8.29
C ILE A 184 11.77 36.05 8.27
N GLU A 185 12.30 37.20 8.71
CA GLU A 185 11.67 38.51 8.89
C GLU A 185 11.27 39.23 7.58
N ASP A 186 10.31 40.14 7.74
CA ASP A 186 10.01 41.37 6.98
C ASP A 186 9.60 41.33 5.49
N GLN A 187 8.33 41.64 5.22
CA GLN A 187 7.87 42.93 4.68
C GLN A 187 6.35 42.90 4.34
N GLU A 188 5.63 43.92 4.79
CA GLU A 188 4.22 44.17 4.47
C GLU A 188 3.98 44.41 2.98
N SER A 189 2.94 43.76 2.43
CA SER A 189 2.15 44.30 1.31
C SER A 189 0.77 43.63 1.34
N GLY A 190 -0.24 44.42 1.70
CA GLY A 190 -1.62 43.96 1.86
C GLY A 190 -2.24 43.55 0.53
N ASN A 191 -2.93 42.40 0.54
CA ASN A 191 -3.99 42.04 -0.45
C ASN A 191 -4.76 40.75 -0.07
N ASN A 192 -5.08 40.50 1.22
CA ASN A 192 -5.83 39.29 1.63
C ASN A 192 -7.15 39.55 2.40
N ILE A 193 -7.67 40.78 2.42
CA ILE A 193 -8.88 41.13 3.21
C ILE A 193 -10.21 40.85 2.44
N GLN A 194 -10.16 40.56 1.14
CA GLN A 194 -11.37 40.46 0.31
C GLN A 194 -12.02 39.05 0.32
N GLU A 195 -11.24 37.96 0.40
CA GLU A 195 -11.76 36.59 0.35
C GLU A 195 -12.32 36.08 1.69
N ASP A 196 -11.83 36.56 2.84
CA ASP A 196 -12.35 36.13 4.15
C ASP A 196 -13.70 36.78 4.50
N ASN A 197 -13.99 37.96 3.93
CA ASN A 197 -15.27 38.65 4.11
C ASN A 197 -16.41 38.00 3.29
N SER A 198 -16.13 37.49 2.09
CA SER A 198 -17.16 36.87 1.23
C SER A 198 -17.65 35.51 1.76
N LYS A 199 -16.80 34.77 2.48
CA LYS A 199 -17.09 33.44 3.02
C LYS A 199 -18.00 33.45 4.24
N MET A 200 -17.79 34.39 5.17
CA MET A 200 -18.76 34.69 6.23
C MET A 200 -20.10 35.16 5.65
N GLU A 201 -20.09 35.78 4.47
CA GLU A 201 -21.30 36.24 3.81
C GLU A 201 -22.19 35.07 3.35
N LEU A 202 -21.66 33.99 2.74
CA LEU A 202 -22.51 32.93 2.16
C LEU A 202 -23.31 32.11 3.19
N GLU A 203 -22.68 31.66 4.28
CA GLU A 203 -23.41 30.98 5.36
C GLU A 203 -24.36 31.93 6.10
N LYS A 204 -23.91 33.17 6.31
CA LYS A 204 -24.76 34.21 6.90
C LYS A 204 -25.98 34.48 6.02
N ILE A 205 -25.81 34.60 4.71
CA ILE A 205 -26.88 34.76 3.72
C ILE A 205 -27.87 33.59 3.82
N LEU A 206 -27.40 32.34 3.84
CA LEU A 206 -28.28 31.18 3.99
C LEU A 206 -29.01 31.18 5.33
N SER A 207 -28.34 31.58 6.41
CA SER A 207 -28.94 31.66 7.75
C SER A 207 -29.98 32.79 7.85
N GLU A 208 -29.73 33.95 7.24
CA GLU A 208 -30.62 35.10 7.20
C GLU A 208 -31.89 34.83 6.38
N HIS A 209 -31.77 33.98 5.36
CA HIS A 209 -32.88 33.58 4.49
C HIS A 209 -33.50 32.24 4.90
N LYS A 210 -33.00 31.61 5.97
CA LYS A 210 -33.48 30.32 6.47
C LYS A 210 -34.97 30.37 6.80
N ASP A 211 -35.37 31.30 7.66
CA ASP A 211 -36.76 31.41 8.14
C ASP A 211 -37.73 31.94 7.08
N LYS A 212 -37.23 32.45 5.94
CA LYS A 212 -38.05 33.06 4.87
C LYS A 212 -38.22 32.14 3.67
N ILE A 213 -37.14 31.47 3.26
CA ILE A 213 -37.12 30.69 2.02
C ILE A 213 -37.28 29.20 2.32
N MET A 214 -36.55 28.66 3.31
CA MET A 214 -36.41 27.23 3.56
C MET A 214 -37.49 26.71 4.53
N ASP A 215 -38.40 25.87 4.06
CA ASP A 215 -39.53 25.39 4.88
C ASP A 215 -39.24 24.05 5.57
N TYR A 216 -38.42 23.19 4.94
CA TYR A 216 -38.03 21.87 5.49
C TYR A 216 -36.54 21.62 5.27
N GLU A 217 -35.90 20.98 6.24
CA GLU A 217 -34.50 20.57 6.14
C GLU A 217 -34.35 19.08 6.47
N PHE A 218 -33.70 18.35 5.57
CA PHE A 218 -33.33 16.95 5.75
C PHE A 218 -31.82 16.82 5.70
N TYR A 219 -31.27 16.05 6.62
CA TYR A 219 -29.88 15.65 6.59
C TYR A 219 -29.79 14.21 6.07
N TYR A 220 -29.26 14.05 4.85
CA TYR A 220 -29.15 12.77 4.17
C TYR A 220 -27.81 12.12 4.50
N ASN A 221 -27.87 11.09 5.34
CA ASN A 221 -26.69 10.32 5.78
C ASN A 221 -27.03 8.82 5.83
N PRO A 222 -27.00 8.13 4.69
CA PRO A 222 -27.31 6.70 4.63
C PRO A 222 -26.28 5.88 5.40
N THR A 223 -26.70 4.70 5.83
CA THR A 223 -25.81 3.67 6.40
C THR A 223 -24.82 3.15 5.35
N PRO A 224 -23.66 2.60 5.77
CA PRO A 224 -22.73 1.93 4.85
C PRO A 224 -23.41 0.88 3.97
N GLU A 225 -24.35 0.10 4.52
CA GLU A 225 -25.09 -0.91 3.79
C GLU A 225 -26.04 -0.31 2.74
N GLU A 226 -26.79 0.75 3.09
CA GLU A 226 -27.63 1.48 2.13
C GLU A 226 -26.78 2.06 1.00
N SER A 227 -25.64 2.66 1.33
CA SER A 227 -24.70 3.21 0.34
C SER A 227 -24.09 2.14 -0.56
N PHE A 228 -23.69 0.99 0.01
CA PHE A 228 -23.17 -0.13 -0.76
C PHE A 228 -24.22 -0.69 -1.71
N SER A 229 -25.49 -0.81 -1.28
CA SER A 229 -26.58 -1.31 -2.12
C SER A 229 -26.84 -0.48 -3.39
N ILE A 230 -26.47 0.81 -3.38
CA ILE A 230 -26.61 1.70 -4.55
C ILE A 230 -25.65 1.29 -5.67
N VAL A 231 -24.48 0.73 -5.33
CA VAL A 231 -23.38 0.47 -6.27
C VAL A 231 -22.96 -1.00 -6.33
N SER A 232 -23.51 -1.86 -5.47
CA SER A 232 -23.13 -3.27 -5.36
C SER A 232 -23.38 -4.06 -6.65
N GLY A 233 -24.32 -3.62 -7.49
CA GLY A 233 -24.57 -4.21 -8.81
C GLY A 233 -23.44 -3.97 -9.83
N GLU A 234 -22.51 -3.05 -9.54
CA GLU A 234 -21.32 -2.80 -10.37
C GLU A 234 -20.17 -3.77 -10.06
N LEU A 235 -20.22 -4.49 -8.92
CA LEU A 235 -19.16 -5.39 -8.48
C LEU A 235 -19.25 -6.75 -9.19
N VAL A 236 -18.14 -7.13 -9.84
CA VAL A 236 -17.96 -8.41 -10.53
C VAL A 236 -17.35 -9.44 -9.58
N GLY A 237 -17.81 -10.69 -9.67
CA GLY A 237 -17.30 -11.81 -8.87
C GLY A 237 -17.95 -11.96 -7.50
N ASN A 238 -17.52 -12.99 -6.77
CA ASN A 238 -18.09 -13.38 -5.47
C ASN A 238 -17.43 -12.61 -4.29
N TYR A 239 -17.33 -11.28 -4.41
CA TYR A 239 -16.67 -10.41 -3.40
C TYR A 239 -17.65 -9.55 -2.60
N GLN A 240 -18.95 -9.65 -2.88
CA GLN A 240 -19.97 -8.77 -2.30
C GLN A 240 -20.01 -8.82 -0.77
N GLU A 241 -19.95 -10.01 -0.17
CA GLU A 241 -20.03 -10.14 1.28
C GLU A 241 -18.76 -9.58 1.95
N VAL A 242 -17.59 -9.87 1.39
CA VAL A 242 -16.29 -9.35 1.86
C VAL A 242 -16.27 -7.82 1.83
N ALA A 243 -16.65 -7.22 0.69
CA ALA A 243 -16.71 -5.77 0.54
C ALA A 243 -17.77 -5.13 1.47
N ARG A 244 -18.95 -5.74 1.59
CA ARG A 244 -20.03 -5.27 2.48
C ARG A 244 -19.59 -5.25 3.94
N GLN A 245 -18.98 -6.34 4.41
CA GLN A 245 -18.46 -6.42 5.78
C GLN A 245 -17.37 -5.39 6.03
N TYR A 246 -16.49 -5.17 5.05
CA TYR A 246 -15.43 -4.18 5.12
C TYR A 246 -15.97 -2.75 5.27
N PHE A 247 -16.87 -2.31 4.37
CA PHE A 247 -17.43 -0.96 4.44
C PHE A 247 -18.26 -0.73 5.70
N LYS A 248 -18.97 -1.77 6.16
CA LYS A 248 -19.70 -1.73 7.43
C LYS A 248 -18.74 -1.55 8.62
N LYS A 249 -17.71 -2.40 8.71
CA LYS A 249 -16.70 -2.36 9.79
C LYS A 249 -16.07 -0.98 9.95
N HIS A 250 -15.87 -0.28 8.83
CA HIS A 250 -15.20 1.01 8.78
C HIS A 250 -16.13 2.22 8.69
N GLU A 251 -17.44 2.01 8.77
CA GLU A 251 -18.47 3.07 8.68
C GLU A 251 -18.37 3.89 7.39
N ILE A 252 -17.97 3.25 6.28
CA ILE A 252 -17.79 3.90 4.98
C ILE A 252 -19.13 3.96 4.26
N ASN A 253 -19.73 5.14 4.19
CA ASN A 253 -21.00 5.37 3.50
C ASN A 253 -20.88 6.29 2.27
N ASN A 254 -19.67 6.69 1.89
CA ASN A 254 -19.43 7.51 0.70
C ASN A 254 -19.43 6.64 -0.57
N ILE A 255 -20.47 6.75 -1.40
CA ILE A 255 -20.63 5.96 -2.63
C ILE A 255 -19.51 6.19 -3.65
N ARG A 256 -18.83 7.35 -3.64
CA ARG A 256 -17.67 7.58 -4.53
C ARG A 256 -16.45 6.80 -4.06
N VAL A 257 -16.24 6.73 -2.75
CA VAL A 257 -15.18 5.91 -2.13
C VAL A 257 -15.44 4.44 -2.40
N ILE A 258 -16.66 3.98 -2.12
CA ILE A 258 -17.09 2.59 -2.36
C ILE A 258 -16.89 2.23 -3.85
N ARG A 259 -17.33 3.08 -4.78
CA ARG A 259 -17.17 2.81 -6.22
C ARG A 259 -15.71 2.72 -6.65
N ARG A 260 -14.81 3.55 -6.11
CA ARG A 260 -13.37 3.43 -6.40
C ARG A 260 -12.80 2.09 -5.94
N ALA A 261 -13.19 1.62 -4.76
CA ALA A 261 -12.79 0.32 -4.26
C ALA A 261 -13.39 -0.84 -5.07
N ILE A 262 -14.66 -0.73 -5.50
CA ILE A 262 -15.29 -1.70 -6.41
C ILE A 262 -14.55 -1.77 -7.76
N ASN A 263 -14.19 -0.62 -8.34
CA ASN A 263 -13.43 -0.59 -9.59
C ASN A 263 -12.08 -1.32 -9.44
N ALA A 264 -11.37 -1.09 -8.33
CA ALA A 264 -10.14 -1.82 -8.03
C ALA A 264 -10.37 -3.33 -7.95
N LEU A 265 -11.39 -3.76 -7.20
CA LEU A 265 -11.75 -5.18 -7.12
C LEU A 265 -12.06 -5.78 -8.49
N ASN A 266 -12.79 -5.06 -9.33
CA ASN A 266 -13.14 -5.49 -10.69
C ASN A 266 -11.90 -5.61 -11.60
N ASP A 267 -10.98 -4.65 -11.52
CA ASP A 267 -9.75 -4.67 -12.34
C ASP A 267 -8.82 -5.82 -11.94
N TYR A 268 -8.77 -6.14 -10.64
CA TYR A 268 -8.02 -7.27 -10.10
C TYR A 268 -8.75 -8.63 -10.27
N HIS A 269 -10.06 -8.63 -10.56
CA HIS A 269 -10.89 -9.84 -10.58
C HIS A 269 -10.29 -10.96 -11.43
N LYS A 270 -9.91 -10.68 -12.69
CA LYS A 270 -9.30 -11.66 -13.62
C LYS A 270 -7.99 -12.28 -13.12
N TYR A 271 -7.29 -11.62 -12.20
CA TYR A 271 -6.04 -12.13 -11.62
C TYR A 271 -6.29 -12.93 -10.35
N LEU A 272 -7.42 -12.68 -9.68
CA LEU A 272 -7.89 -13.38 -8.49
C LEU A 272 -8.75 -14.61 -8.81
N GLU A 273 -9.32 -14.70 -10.01
CA GLU A 273 -10.04 -15.91 -10.47
C GLU A 273 -9.15 -17.15 -10.46
N ASN A 274 -7.86 -16.99 -10.76
CA ASN A 274 -6.88 -18.08 -10.79
C ASN A 274 -6.38 -18.47 -9.38
N VAL A 275 -6.77 -17.75 -8.34
CA VAL A 275 -6.49 -18.15 -6.96
C VAL A 275 -7.55 -19.18 -6.57
N GLU A 276 -7.15 -20.46 -6.56
CA GLU A 276 -8.04 -21.59 -6.27
C GLU A 276 -8.85 -21.37 -4.98
N GLU A 277 -10.07 -21.94 -4.91
CA GLU A 277 -10.91 -21.89 -3.71
C GLU A 277 -10.21 -22.43 -2.45
N ASN A 278 -9.20 -23.30 -2.63
CA ASN A 278 -8.37 -23.87 -1.57
C ASN A 278 -7.50 -22.83 -0.85
N HIS A 279 -7.24 -21.65 -1.45
CA HIS A 279 -6.42 -20.57 -0.87
C HIS A 279 -7.26 -19.38 -0.43
N LYS A 280 -8.38 -19.68 0.23
CA LYS A 280 -9.36 -18.67 0.65
C LYS A 280 -8.74 -17.61 1.56
N LYS A 281 -7.83 -17.96 2.50
CA LYS A 281 -7.23 -16.98 3.40
C LYS A 281 -6.35 -15.99 2.64
N THR A 282 -5.51 -16.48 1.72
CA THR A 282 -4.70 -15.61 0.86
C THR A 282 -5.58 -14.69 0.02
N LYS A 283 -6.64 -15.23 -0.59
CA LYS A 283 -7.59 -14.46 -1.39
C LYS A 283 -8.27 -13.36 -0.57
N ASP A 284 -8.83 -13.71 0.60
CA ASP A 284 -9.50 -12.76 1.49
C ASP A 284 -8.52 -11.66 1.96
N CYS A 285 -7.28 -12.03 2.29
CA CYS A 285 -6.21 -11.08 2.62
C CYS A 285 -5.93 -10.10 1.47
N ILE A 286 -5.76 -10.58 0.23
CA ILE A 286 -5.54 -9.70 -0.92
C ILE A 286 -6.74 -8.76 -1.14
N LEU A 287 -7.97 -9.26 -0.97
CA LEU A 287 -9.18 -8.43 -1.06
C LEU A 287 -9.18 -7.31 0.00
N MET A 288 -8.77 -7.61 1.24
CA MET A 288 -8.62 -6.60 2.31
C MET A 288 -7.60 -5.53 1.93
N PHE A 289 -6.47 -5.93 1.32
CA PHE A 289 -5.44 -4.98 0.87
C PHE A 289 -5.96 -4.06 -0.24
N ILE A 290 -6.63 -4.63 -1.25
CA ILE A 290 -7.21 -3.85 -2.36
C ILE A 290 -8.24 -2.86 -1.82
N LEU A 291 -9.15 -3.31 -0.96
CA LEU A 291 -10.17 -2.46 -0.33
C LEU A 291 -9.52 -1.35 0.50
N GLY A 292 -8.58 -1.68 1.39
CA GLY A 292 -7.94 -0.71 2.28
C GLY A 292 -7.18 0.37 1.54
N ILE A 293 -6.31 0.00 0.61
CA ILE A 293 -5.50 0.97 -0.14
C ILE A 293 -6.39 1.84 -1.04
N SER A 294 -7.41 1.25 -1.67
CA SER A 294 -8.36 2.00 -2.51
C SER A 294 -9.18 3.01 -1.71
N VAL A 295 -9.64 2.62 -0.52
CA VAL A 295 -10.37 3.50 0.39
C VAL A 295 -9.48 4.65 0.86
N ILE A 296 -8.25 4.39 1.31
CA ILE A 296 -7.36 5.47 1.77
C ILE A 296 -7.05 6.44 0.63
N ASN A 297 -6.73 5.93 -0.57
CA ASN A 297 -6.47 6.76 -1.74
C ASN A 297 -7.68 7.66 -2.07
N SER A 298 -8.90 7.12 -1.98
CA SER A 298 -10.12 7.86 -2.31
C SER A 298 -10.41 9.04 -1.37
N MET A 299 -9.84 9.04 -0.16
CA MET A 299 -9.99 10.10 0.84
C MET A 299 -8.94 11.23 0.68
N ASN A 300 -8.37 11.39 -0.52
CA ASN A 300 -7.35 12.41 -0.86
C ASN A 300 -6.13 12.42 0.08
N SER A 301 -5.78 11.24 0.61
CA SER A 301 -4.65 11.06 1.52
C SER A 301 -3.43 10.48 0.79
N LEU A 302 -3.20 10.85 -0.48
CA LEU A 302 -2.15 10.25 -1.30
C LEU A 302 -0.75 10.50 -0.73
N SER A 303 -0.45 11.72 -0.28
CA SER A 303 0.83 12.07 0.35
C SER A 303 1.03 11.35 1.69
N LYS A 304 -0.03 11.24 2.50
CA LYS A 304 -0.04 10.48 3.76
C LYS A 304 0.15 8.99 3.53
N LEU A 305 -0.33 8.48 2.41
CA LEU A 305 -0.23 7.08 2.02
C LEU A 305 1.17 6.77 1.44
N GLU A 306 1.81 7.69 0.72
CA GLU A 306 3.23 7.59 0.34
C GLU A 306 4.14 7.55 1.56
N GLN A 307 3.88 8.42 2.55
CA GLN A 307 4.56 8.35 3.85
C GLN A 307 4.29 7.03 4.55
N PHE A 308 3.04 6.57 4.57
CA PHE A 308 2.65 5.29 5.18
C PHE A 308 3.47 4.11 4.61
N PHE A 309 3.66 4.03 3.29
CA PHE A 309 4.44 2.96 2.63
C PHE A 309 5.96 3.09 2.76
N GLY A 310 6.48 4.24 3.18
CA GLY A 310 7.91 4.54 3.18
C GLY A 310 8.72 3.97 4.34
N ILE A 311 8.09 3.35 5.37
CA ILE A 311 8.82 2.95 6.58
C ILE A 311 8.71 1.47 6.93
N ARG A 312 9.85 0.92 7.38
CA ARG A 312 10.06 -0.47 7.75
C ARG A 312 9.80 -0.70 9.23
N ASN A 313 9.14 -1.81 9.52
CA ASN A 313 8.92 -2.51 10.80
C ASN A 313 7.50 -2.37 11.36
N PHE A 314 6.71 -3.43 11.15
CA PHE A 314 5.51 -3.75 11.92
C PHE A 314 5.55 -5.22 12.36
N TYR A 315 4.99 -5.46 13.56
CA TYR A 315 4.68 -6.77 14.12
C TYR A 315 3.18 -6.78 14.45
N GLY A 316 2.38 -7.51 13.68
CA GLY A 316 0.95 -7.71 13.90
C GLY A 316 0.22 -8.22 12.65
N GLU A 317 -0.95 -8.84 12.84
CA GLU A 317 -1.76 -9.41 11.76
C GLU A 317 -2.32 -8.31 10.86
N LEU A 318 -1.87 -8.27 9.60
CA LEU A 318 -2.16 -7.24 8.60
C LEU A 318 -3.57 -7.37 7.99
N GLU A 319 -4.59 -7.65 8.79
CA GLU A 319 -5.95 -7.88 8.28
C GLU A 319 -6.72 -6.57 7.99
N ASP A 320 -6.24 -5.42 8.49
CA ASP A 320 -6.99 -4.16 8.46
C ASP A 320 -6.13 -2.89 8.23
N ILE A 321 -5.76 -2.66 6.96
CA ILE A 321 -4.93 -1.52 6.56
C ILE A 321 -5.60 -0.17 6.86
N TYR A 322 -6.89 -0.03 6.59
CA TYR A 322 -7.60 1.23 6.81
C TYR A 322 -7.77 1.54 8.30
N GLY A 323 -8.06 0.53 9.13
CA GLY A 323 -8.08 0.68 10.59
C GLY A 323 -6.73 1.15 11.13
N LEU A 324 -5.63 0.56 10.65
CA LEU A 324 -4.27 1.00 10.99
C LEU A 324 -4.01 2.45 10.57
N PHE A 325 -4.43 2.84 9.38
CA PHE A 325 -4.32 4.21 8.88
C PHE A 325 -5.15 5.21 9.72
N LYS A 326 -6.39 4.86 10.08
CA LYS A 326 -7.32 5.71 10.83
C LYS A 326 -6.87 5.94 12.28
N ASN A 327 -6.41 4.89 12.96
CA ASN A 327 -6.03 4.95 14.38
C ASN A 327 -4.71 5.69 14.64
N LYS A 328 -3.89 5.90 13.61
CA LYS A 328 -2.61 6.63 13.71
C LYS A 328 -2.71 8.08 13.23
N GLY A 329 -3.87 8.70 13.41
CA GLY A 329 -4.03 10.14 13.22
C GLY A 329 -2.96 10.88 14.01
N TYR A 330 -2.17 11.72 13.33
CA TYR A 330 -0.95 12.42 13.76
C TYR A 330 0.35 11.62 13.56
N LEU A 331 0.87 11.63 12.33
CA LEU A 331 2.30 11.41 12.08
C LEU A 331 3.08 12.61 12.62
N SER A 332 3.57 12.52 13.86
CA SER A 332 4.83 13.18 14.24
C SER A 332 5.95 12.61 13.37
N ASN A 333 6.93 13.44 12.99
CA ASN A 333 8.13 13.06 12.23
C ASN A 333 9.01 11.95 12.86
N VAL A 334 8.57 11.34 13.96
CA VAL A 334 9.30 10.32 14.74
C VAL A 334 8.61 8.95 14.70
N ASP A 335 7.31 8.86 14.37
CA ASP A 335 6.51 7.62 14.51
C ASP A 335 6.05 7.00 13.19
N ALA A 336 6.74 7.35 12.12
CA ALA A 336 6.54 6.75 10.83
C ALA A 336 7.21 5.35 10.87
N LEU A 337 6.50 4.29 11.26
CA LEU A 337 7.07 2.93 11.40
C LEU A 337 6.01 1.85 11.11
N ILE A 338 5.65 1.61 9.84
CA ILE A 338 4.41 0.85 9.56
C ILE A 338 4.35 0.08 8.24
N PHE A 339 5.32 -0.79 7.95
CA PHE A 339 5.06 -1.99 7.13
C PHE A 339 5.88 -3.16 7.68
N SER A 340 5.31 -4.36 7.62
CA SER A 340 5.89 -5.57 8.24
C SER A 340 7.29 -5.88 7.73
N LYS A 341 8.01 -6.75 8.47
CA LYS A 341 9.22 -7.44 7.96
C LYS A 341 8.92 -8.40 6.79
N ASP A 342 7.68 -8.38 6.31
CA ASP A 342 7.13 -9.32 5.36
C ASP A 342 7.23 -8.77 3.95
N VAL A 343 8.25 -9.22 3.24
CA VAL A 343 8.59 -8.74 1.90
C VAL A 343 7.40 -8.88 0.94
N ASP A 344 6.58 -9.92 1.10
CA ASP A 344 5.49 -10.22 0.18
C ASP A 344 4.28 -9.31 0.36
N TYR A 345 3.84 -9.07 1.60
CA TYR A 345 2.75 -8.11 1.85
C TYR A 345 3.17 -6.67 1.56
N HIS A 346 4.45 -6.34 1.76
CA HIS A 346 4.99 -5.05 1.35
C HIS A 346 4.94 -4.91 -0.19
N GLN A 347 5.38 -5.92 -0.93
CA GLN A 347 5.33 -5.88 -2.38
C GLN A 347 3.89 -5.85 -2.91
N LEU A 348 2.97 -6.60 -2.29
CA LEU A 348 1.53 -6.54 -2.58
C LEU A 348 1.00 -5.12 -2.43
N SER A 349 1.35 -4.49 -1.31
CA SER A 349 0.96 -3.11 -1.01
C SER A 349 1.46 -2.13 -2.07
N LEU A 350 2.73 -2.25 -2.47
CA LEU A 350 3.33 -1.39 -3.50
C LEU A 350 2.67 -1.59 -4.87
N ASN A 351 2.35 -2.83 -5.24
CA ASN A 351 1.67 -3.14 -6.50
C ASN A 351 0.29 -2.48 -6.56
N ILE A 352 -0.53 -2.66 -5.50
CA ILE A 352 -1.86 -2.03 -5.39
C ILE A 352 -1.72 -0.51 -5.30
N PHE A 353 -0.70 0.00 -4.59
CA PHE A 353 -0.45 1.43 -4.51
C PHE A 353 -0.13 2.05 -5.88
N SER A 354 0.70 1.37 -6.67
CA SER A 354 0.99 1.77 -8.05
C SER A 354 -0.28 1.81 -8.90
N TYR A 355 -1.15 0.81 -8.76
CA TYR A 355 -2.46 0.79 -9.41
C TYR A 355 -3.31 2.00 -9.01
N VAL A 356 -3.49 2.30 -7.72
CA VAL A 356 -4.36 3.42 -7.33
C VAL A 356 -3.84 4.80 -7.78
N LYS A 357 -2.53 4.89 -8.09
CA LYS A 357 -1.87 6.09 -8.63
C LYS A 357 -1.95 6.19 -10.16
N ARG A 358 -1.87 5.06 -10.88
CA ARG A 358 -1.69 5.02 -12.34
C ARG A 358 -2.84 4.36 -13.10
N SER A 359 -3.77 3.72 -12.39
CA SER A 359 -4.82 2.84 -12.92
C SER A 359 -4.29 1.68 -13.78
N ILE A 360 -3.04 1.27 -13.55
CA ILE A 360 -2.37 0.19 -14.29
C ILE A 360 -1.87 -0.85 -13.29
N ILE A 361 -2.21 -2.11 -13.52
CA ILE A 361 -1.76 -3.25 -12.73
C ILE A 361 -0.50 -3.84 -13.39
N ASP A 362 0.60 -3.95 -12.64
CA ASP A 362 1.70 -4.84 -13.02
C ASP A 362 1.29 -6.29 -12.72
N ALA A 363 0.72 -6.93 -13.73
CA ALA A 363 0.12 -8.26 -13.60
C ALA A 363 1.15 -9.36 -13.37
N ASP A 364 2.36 -9.23 -13.95
CA ASP A 364 3.41 -10.24 -13.84
C ASP A 364 4.03 -10.20 -12.44
N GLU A 365 4.26 -9.00 -11.92
CA GLU A 365 4.65 -8.81 -10.53
C GLU A 365 3.57 -9.32 -9.57
N PHE A 366 2.30 -8.94 -9.79
CA PHE A 366 1.19 -9.36 -8.96
C PHE A 366 1.07 -10.89 -8.87
N LYS A 367 1.14 -11.59 -10.01
CA LYS A 367 1.12 -13.08 -10.03
C LYS A 367 2.25 -13.70 -9.22
N LYS A 368 3.46 -13.13 -9.30
CA LYS A 368 4.60 -13.62 -8.51
C LYS A 368 4.37 -13.43 -7.01
N ILE A 369 3.82 -12.28 -6.62
CA ILE A 369 3.49 -12.00 -5.21
C ILE A 369 2.44 -12.98 -4.71
N VAL A 370 1.35 -13.17 -5.46
CA VAL A 370 0.28 -14.11 -5.13
C VAL A 370 0.82 -15.54 -4.98
N GLY A 371 1.70 -15.99 -5.88
CA GLY A 371 2.32 -17.31 -5.79
C GLY A 371 3.11 -17.51 -4.49
N ARG A 372 3.88 -16.49 -4.05
CA ARG A 372 4.63 -16.57 -2.78
C ARG A 372 3.73 -16.54 -1.55
N LEU A 373 2.63 -15.77 -1.60
CA LEU A 373 1.62 -15.76 -0.53
C LEU A 373 0.92 -17.12 -0.38
N ILE A 374 0.56 -17.76 -1.50
CA ILE A 374 -0.02 -19.10 -1.52
C ILE A 374 0.95 -20.13 -0.93
N GLU A 375 2.21 -20.12 -1.39
CA GLU A 375 3.25 -21.02 -0.90
C GLU A 375 3.42 -20.90 0.62
N ARG A 376 3.35 -19.68 1.15
CA ARG A 376 3.41 -19.45 2.58
C ARG A 376 2.19 -19.93 3.33
N GLU A 377 0.98 -19.73 2.82
CA GLU A 377 -0.24 -20.26 3.45
C GLU A 377 -0.11 -21.78 3.62
N GLN A 378 0.38 -22.47 2.59
CA GLN A 378 0.66 -23.90 2.64
C GLN A 378 1.72 -24.24 3.69
N PHE A 379 2.81 -23.47 3.76
CA PHE A 379 3.84 -23.66 4.80
C PHE A 379 3.29 -23.48 6.20
N GLU A 380 2.42 -22.50 6.45
CA GLU A 380 1.85 -22.33 7.78
C GLU A 380 0.88 -23.44 8.18
N GLU A 381 0.14 -24.02 7.24
CA GLU A 381 -0.70 -25.19 7.52
C GLU A 381 0.14 -26.42 7.91
N VAL A 382 1.26 -26.64 7.20
CA VAL A 382 2.21 -27.71 7.55
C VAL A 382 2.90 -27.42 8.88
N LYS A 383 3.36 -26.18 9.11
CA LYS A 383 4.00 -25.75 10.36
C LYS A 383 3.08 -26.00 11.54
N ASN A 384 1.81 -25.58 11.45
CA ASN A 384 0.82 -25.82 12.49
C ASN A 384 0.56 -27.31 12.73
N SER A 385 0.57 -28.12 11.67
CA SER A 385 0.43 -29.58 11.79
C SER A 385 1.62 -30.20 12.54
N ILE A 386 2.85 -29.79 12.22
CA ILE A 386 4.08 -30.22 12.90
C ILE A 386 4.08 -29.78 14.37
N ILE A 387 3.74 -28.51 14.64
CA ILE A 387 3.65 -27.97 15.99
C ILE A 387 2.62 -28.75 16.80
N ASN A 388 1.41 -28.94 16.26
CA ASN A 388 0.37 -29.68 16.98
C ASN A 388 0.80 -31.13 17.29
N GLU A 389 1.45 -31.81 16.34
CA GLU A 389 1.97 -33.16 16.56
C GLU A 389 3.06 -33.19 17.63
N TYR A 390 3.97 -32.20 17.62
CA TYR A 390 4.95 -32.00 18.69
C TYR A 390 4.28 -31.79 20.05
N PHE A 391 3.29 -30.89 20.13
CA PHE A 391 2.59 -30.62 21.39
C PHE A 391 1.85 -31.86 21.91
N ASN A 392 1.22 -32.63 21.02
CA ASN A 392 0.59 -33.90 21.42
C ASN A 392 1.62 -34.89 21.97
N GLY A 393 2.75 -35.09 21.26
CA GLY A 393 3.82 -35.99 21.70
C GLY A 393 4.44 -35.63 23.04
N ILE A 394 4.58 -34.33 23.33
CA ILE A 394 5.23 -33.86 24.56
C ILE A 394 4.27 -33.74 25.74
N TYR A 395 3.03 -33.28 25.52
CA TYR A 395 2.13 -32.87 26.59
C TYR A 395 0.89 -33.76 26.78
N ASP A 396 0.49 -34.55 25.77
CA ASP A 396 -0.59 -35.52 25.94
C ASP A 396 -0.04 -36.85 26.46
N LEU A 397 -0.21 -37.08 27.77
CA LEU A 397 0.27 -38.29 28.45
C LEU A 397 -0.39 -39.58 27.98
N GLN A 398 -1.49 -39.51 27.22
CA GLN A 398 -2.16 -40.67 26.62
C GLN A 398 -1.71 -40.94 25.19
N TYR A 399 -0.96 -40.03 24.58
CA TYR A 399 -0.52 -40.14 23.21
C TYR A 399 0.66 -41.10 23.09
N LYS A 400 0.57 -42.07 22.18
CA LYS A 400 1.58 -43.12 22.08
C LYS A 400 2.85 -42.58 21.43
N ASN A 401 4.00 -42.85 22.05
CA ASN A 401 5.31 -42.48 21.51
C ASN A 401 5.51 -42.96 20.06
N SER A 402 5.06 -44.19 19.73
CA SER A 402 5.16 -44.71 18.36
C SER A 402 4.33 -43.93 17.35
N ASP A 403 3.17 -43.41 17.76
CA ASP A 403 2.30 -42.65 16.87
C ASP A 403 2.87 -41.24 16.66
N PHE A 404 3.38 -40.64 17.74
CA PHE A 404 4.12 -39.38 17.72
C PHE A 404 5.32 -39.42 16.78
N THR A 405 6.26 -40.34 16.97
CA THR A 405 7.49 -40.34 16.19
C THR A 405 7.26 -40.65 14.72
N ASN A 406 6.30 -41.53 14.41
CA ASN A 406 5.93 -41.83 13.02
C ASN A 406 5.29 -40.63 12.32
N LYS A 407 4.34 -39.93 12.96
CA LYS A 407 3.66 -38.79 12.34
C LYS A 407 4.55 -37.56 12.24
N LEU A 408 5.27 -37.21 13.33
CA LEU A 408 6.19 -36.07 13.30
C LEU A 408 7.25 -36.29 12.22
N PHE A 409 7.88 -37.46 12.18
CA PHE A 409 8.85 -37.77 11.13
C PHE A 409 8.22 -37.76 9.73
N GLY A 410 7.00 -38.30 9.57
CA GLY A 410 6.25 -38.26 8.32
C GLY A 410 6.08 -36.84 7.77
N TYR A 411 5.66 -35.89 8.62
CA TYR A 411 5.54 -34.49 8.23
C TYR A 411 6.88 -33.87 7.81
N LEU A 412 7.96 -34.16 8.54
CA LEU A 412 9.30 -33.67 8.18
C LEU A 412 9.77 -34.27 6.84
N GLU A 413 9.57 -35.57 6.64
CA GLU A 413 10.03 -36.32 5.46
C GLU A 413 9.28 -35.93 4.18
N GLU A 414 7.95 -35.79 4.25
CA GLU A 414 7.12 -35.32 3.13
C GLU A 414 7.52 -33.91 2.65
N ASN A 415 8.00 -33.07 3.57
CA ASN A 415 8.35 -31.67 3.29
C ASN A 415 9.87 -31.43 3.24
N LYS A 416 10.69 -32.47 3.12
CA LYS A 416 12.16 -32.42 3.27
C LYS A 416 12.87 -31.34 2.44
N GLU A 417 12.31 -31.00 1.28
CA GLU A 417 12.88 -30.07 0.31
C GLU A 417 12.84 -28.61 0.79
N ARG A 418 11.82 -28.26 1.57
CA ARG A 418 11.56 -26.88 2.05
C ARG A 418 11.34 -26.83 3.57
N ILE A 419 11.64 -27.91 4.30
CA ILE A 419 11.30 -28.04 5.72
C ILE A 419 11.90 -26.91 6.59
N LEU A 420 13.10 -26.44 6.25
CA LEU A 420 13.74 -25.33 6.97
C LEU A 420 13.04 -23.98 6.74
N ASP A 421 12.33 -23.82 5.63
CA ASP A 421 11.49 -22.63 5.38
C ASP A 421 10.17 -22.71 6.15
N ILE A 422 9.72 -23.92 6.52
CA ILE A 422 8.46 -24.18 7.22
C ILE A 422 8.62 -24.00 8.74
N VAL A 423 9.59 -24.67 9.34
CA VAL A 423 9.73 -24.73 10.82
C VAL A 423 10.90 -23.95 11.39
N GLU A 424 11.73 -23.34 10.54
CA GLU A 424 12.98 -22.67 10.91
C GLU A 424 14.04 -23.63 11.47
N PHE A 425 15.30 -23.19 11.45
CA PHE A 425 16.45 -24.04 11.74
C PHE A 425 16.46 -24.61 13.17
N ASP A 426 16.25 -23.77 14.18
CA ASP A 426 16.32 -24.20 15.58
C ASP A 426 15.19 -25.18 15.94
N SER A 427 13.96 -24.92 15.47
CA SER A 427 12.85 -25.85 15.71
C SER A 427 13.05 -27.17 14.98
N PHE A 428 13.61 -27.14 13.76
CA PHE A 428 13.95 -28.36 13.02
C PHE A 428 14.89 -29.27 13.83
N LEU A 429 15.99 -28.71 14.37
CA LEU A 429 16.92 -29.48 15.19
C LEU A 429 16.27 -30.01 16.47
N LEU A 430 15.44 -29.20 17.13
CA LEU A 430 14.67 -29.61 18.29
C LEU A 430 13.77 -30.82 17.97
N TYR A 431 13.09 -30.82 16.82
CA TYR A 431 12.23 -31.94 16.42
C TYR A 431 13.03 -33.20 16.15
N ILE A 432 14.20 -33.09 15.51
CA ILE A 432 15.11 -34.24 15.29
C ILE A 432 15.61 -34.81 16.62
N GLU A 433 15.98 -33.95 17.57
CA GLU A 433 16.39 -34.35 18.91
C GLU A 433 15.27 -35.11 19.62
N LYS A 434 14.04 -34.57 19.63
CA LYS A 434 12.89 -35.21 20.27
C LYS A 434 12.48 -36.52 19.62
N LEU A 435 12.58 -36.64 18.30
CA LEU A 435 12.40 -37.93 17.63
C LEU A 435 13.40 -38.98 18.14
N GLY A 436 14.67 -38.59 18.34
CA GLY A 436 15.70 -39.47 18.89
C GLY A 436 15.52 -39.84 20.36
N GLU A 437 14.94 -38.96 21.18
CA GLU A 437 14.62 -39.23 22.59
C GLU A 437 13.44 -40.21 22.74
N PHE A 438 12.41 -40.06 21.91
CA PHE A 438 11.17 -40.86 22.02
C PHE A 438 11.21 -42.16 21.21
N ASP A 439 12.10 -42.29 20.23
CA ASP A 439 12.36 -43.51 19.47
C ASP A 439 13.86 -43.75 19.27
N GLU A 440 14.52 -44.12 20.37
CA GLU A 440 15.96 -44.36 20.43
C GLU A 440 16.43 -45.43 19.42
N LYS A 441 15.56 -46.40 19.10
CA LYS A 441 15.86 -47.48 18.14
C LYS A 441 16.10 -46.94 16.72
N HIS A 442 15.43 -45.87 16.34
CA HIS A 442 15.56 -45.25 15.02
C HIS A 442 16.34 -43.93 15.03
N LYS A 443 17.02 -43.59 16.12
CA LYS A 443 17.80 -42.35 16.26
C LYS A 443 18.77 -42.09 15.10
N GLU A 444 19.49 -43.12 14.64
CA GLU A 444 20.39 -42.99 13.48
C GLU A 444 19.67 -42.62 12.17
N LYS A 445 18.42 -43.09 12.00
CA LYS A 445 17.60 -42.75 10.83
C LYS A 445 17.30 -41.26 10.80
N TYR A 446 16.86 -40.71 11.94
CA TYR A 446 16.54 -39.28 12.07
C TYR A 446 17.79 -38.40 11.90
N HIS A 447 18.93 -38.84 12.45
CA HIS A 447 20.21 -38.15 12.28
C HIS A 447 20.63 -38.07 10.81
N LYS A 448 20.56 -39.20 10.08
CA LYS A 448 20.87 -39.24 8.64
C LYS A 448 19.94 -38.34 7.82
N PHE A 449 18.65 -38.35 8.14
CA PHE A 449 17.68 -37.46 7.51
C PHE A 449 18.02 -35.99 7.72
N ALA A 450 18.37 -35.59 8.95
CA ALA A 450 18.79 -34.24 9.26
C ALA A 450 20.06 -33.83 8.49
N ILE A 451 21.05 -34.72 8.38
CA ILE A 451 22.26 -34.48 7.57
C ILE A 451 21.88 -34.21 6.11
N GLU A 452 20.99 -35.02 5.50
CA GLU A 452 20.56 -34.82 4.11
C GLU A 452 19.95 -33.42 3.89
N VAL A 453 19.03 -33.03 4.78
CA VAL A 453 18.36 -31.72 4.73
C VAL A 453 19.38 -30.58 4.87
N LEU A 454 20.25 -30.65 5.88
CA LEU A 454 21.21 -29.57 6.18
C LEU A 454 22.29 -29.43 5.11
N LEU A 455 22.81 -30.54 4.57
CA LEU A 455 23.78 -30.50 3.46
C LEU A 455 23.17 -29.86 2.21
N LYS A 456 21.92 -30.17 1.90
CA LYS A 456 21.22 -29.60 0.75
C LYS A 456 20.98 -28.10 0.91
N HIS A 457 20.50 -27.69 2.08
CA HIS A 457 20.30 -26.28 2.40
C HIS A 457 21.60 -25.49 2.29
N LEU A 458 22.68 -26.03 2.85
CA LEU A 458 24.00 -25.41 2.79
C LEU A 458 24.48 -25.18 1.34
N LYS A 459 24.29 -26.16 0.44
CA LYS A 459 24.60 -25.98 -0.99
C LYS A 459 23.77 -24.87 -1.61
N SER A 460 22.45 -24.89 -1.40
CA SER A 460 21.53 -23.90 -1.97
C SER A 460 21.91 -22.46 -1.59
N ILE A 461 22.36 -22.25 -0.35
CA ILE A 461 22.84 -20.96 0.13
C ILE A 461 24.06 -20.46 -0.64
N PHE A 462 25.03 -21.35 -0.86
CA PHE A 462 26.26 -20.99 -1.56
C PHE A 462 26.00 -20.72 -3.03
N ASP A 463 25.17 -21.55 -3.67
CA ASP A 463 24.75 -21.39 -5.06
C ASP A 463 24.01 -20.05 -5.28
N ASN A 464 23.14 -19.68 -4.34
CA ASN A 464 22.38 -18.42 -4.37
C ASN A 464 23.16 -17.20 -3.87
N LYS A 465 24.43 -17.35 -3.49
CA LYS A 465 25.27 -16.30 -2.89
C LYS A 465 24.68 -15.66 -1.63
N GLN A 466 23.83 -16.37 -0.90
CA GLN A 466 23.16 -15.88 0.31
C GLN A 466 24.07 -15.95 1.56
N TYR A 467 25.26 -16.51 1.44
CA TYR A 467 26.26 -16.61 2.51
C TYR A 467 26.72 -15.25 3.09
N GLU A 468 26.46 -14.13 2.42
CA GLU A 468 26.87 -12.79 2.88
C GLU A 468 26.02 -12.29 4.05
N TYR A 469 24.83 -12.87 4.24
CA TYR A 469 23.86 -12.49 5.27
C TYR A 469 23.76 -13.54 6.38
N PHE A 470 24.76 -14.42 6.46
CA PHE A 470 24.69 -15.56 7.36
C PHE A 470 24.81 -15.16 8.82
N ASP A 471 23.88 -15.66 9.62
CA ASP A 471 24.02 -15.64 11.07
C ASP A 471 25.14 -16.61 11.47
N THR A 472 26.17 -16.07 12.13
CA THR A 472 27.32 -16.84 12.61
C THR A 472 26.88 -17.91 13.62
N GLU A 473 25.79 -17.67 14.35
CA GLU A 473 25.24 -18.64 15.30
C GLU A 473 24.68 -19.88 14.60
N ILE A 474 23.95 -19.70 13.50
CA ILE A 474 23.36 -20.80 12.72
C ILE A 474 24.46 -21.68 12.11
N ILE A 475 25.53 -21.09 11.55
CA ILE A 475 26.68 -21.87 11.03
C ILE A 475 27.32 -22.69 12.15
N ASN A 476 27.54 -22.09 13.31
CA ASN A 476 28.20 -22.79 14.41
C ASN A 476 27.35 -23.97 14.88
N LYS A 477 26.02 -23.81 14.96
CA LYS A 477 25.09 -24.90 15.26
C LYS A 477 25.10 -25.98 14.16
N MET A 478 25.08 -25.60 12.88
CA MET A 478 25.17 -26.55 11.75
C MET A 478 26.49 -27.34 11.74
N ASN A 479 27.61 -26.66 11.92
CA ASN A 479 28.94 -27.28 11.96
C ASN A 479 29.16 -28.13 13.21
N GLY A 480 28.46 -27.82 14.31
CA GLY A 480 28.44 -28.62 15.52
C GLY A 480 27.51 -29.84 15.46
N PHE A 481 26.63 -29.92 14.45
CA PHE A 481 25.66 -31.00 14.33
C PHE A 481 26.28 -32.30 13.79
N ASP A 482 27.09 -32.23 12.73
CA ASP A 482 27.77 -33.39 12.15
C ASP A 482 29.02 -32.98 11.34
N ASP A 483 30.09 -33.79 11.41
CA ASP A 483 31.35 -33.53 10.72
C ASP A 483 31.19 -33.41 9.20
N GLN A 484 30.23 -34.12 8.59
CA GLN A 484 29.99 -34.02 7.15
C GLN A 484 29.51 -32.62 6.72
N ILE A 485 28.72 -31.97 7.56
CA ILE A 485 28.21 -30.62 7.30
C ILE A 485 29.36 -29.62 7.41
N LYS A 486 30.17 -29.76 8.47
CA LYS A 486 31.37 -28.96 8.69
C LYS A 486 32.37 -29.08 7.54
N ASP A 487 32.62 -30.30 7.07
CA ASP A 487 33.52 -30.56 5.94
C ASP A 487 33.03 -29.92 4.64
N LEU A 488 31.72 -30.03 4.36
CA LEU A 488 31.13 -29.37 3.19
C LEU A 488 31.20 -27.84 3.29
N TYR A 489 30.88 -27.27 4.45
CA TYR A 489 30.99 -25.84 4.69
C TYR A 489 32.41 -25.34 4.43
N ASN A 490 33.40 -26.01 5.03
CA ASN A 490 34.81 -25.69 4.85
C ASN A 490 35.22 -25.77 3.39
N LYS A 491 34.75 -26.80 2.66
CA LYS A 491 35.02 -26.95 1.23
C LYS A 491 34.42 -25.79 0.42
N LEU A 492 33.16 -25.44 0.63
CA LEU A 492 32.46 -24.38 -0.11
C LEU A 492 33.04 -22.99 0.20
N MET A 493 33.37 -22.73 1.47
CA MET A 493 34.08 -21.51 1.88
C MET A 493 35.45 -21.41 1.22
N TYR A 494 36.18 -22.52 1.18
CA TYR A 494 37.47 -22.58 0.50
C TYR A 494 37.31 -22.29 -1.00
N GLU A 495 36.37 -22.92 -1.70
CA GLU A 495 36.13 -22.68 -3.14
C GLU A 495 35.79 -21.21 -3.42
N LYS A 496 34.97 -20.59 -2.56
CA LYS A 496 34.64 -19.17 -2.64
C LYS A 496 35.87 -18.29 -2.43
N GLU A 497 36.66 -18.57 -1.40
CA GLU A 497 37.75 -17.68 -0.96
C GLU A 497 39.12 -18.08 -1.53
N PHE A 498 39.20 -19.10 -2.38
CA PHE A 498 40.44 -19.60 -2.96
C PHE A 498 41.22 -18.52 -3.71
N PHE A 499 40.52 -17.61 -4.40
CA PHE A 499 41.16 -16.49 -5.09
C PHE A 499 41.91 -15.55 -4.13
N LYS A 500 41.51 -15.49 -2.85
CA LYS A 500 42.19 -14.70 -1.82
C LYS A 500 43.55 -15.28 -1.46
N ILE A 501 43.83 -16.54 -1.78
CA ILE A 501 45.10 -17.20 -1.44
C ILE A 501 45.90 -17.69 -2.65
N SER A 502 45.42 -17.44 -3.87
CA SER A 502 46.04 -17.94 -5.11
C SER A 502 47.19 -17.06 -5.62
N THR A 503 47.37 -15.85 -5.06
CA THR A 503 48.42 -14.90 -5.42
C THR A 503 49.09 -14.31 -4.17
N ALA A 504 50.31 -13.77 -4.36
CA ALA A 504 51.03 -13.09 -3.28
C ALA A 504 50.23 -11.89 -2.76
N GLU A 505 49.67 -11.08 -3.66
CA GLU A 505 48.85 -9.91 -3.35
C GLU A 505 47.58 -10.29 -2.60
N GLY A 506 46.92 -11.38 -3.03
CA GLY A 506 45.74 -11.91 -2.36
C GLY A 506 46.03 -12.30 -0.91
N ILE A 507 47.09 -13.06 -0.67
CA ILE A 507 47.50 -13.47 0.68
C ILE A 507 47.91 -12.25 1.52
N ILE A 508 48.61 -11.27 0.92
CA ILE A 508 48.97 -10.03 1.62
C ILE A 508 47.73 -9.30 2.11
N GLU A 509 46.79 -9.01 1.22
CA GLU A 509 45.63 -8.18 1.54
C GLU A 509 44.64 -8.88 2.46
N ASN A 510 44.33 -10.15 2.18
CA ASN A 510 43.24 -10.87 2.83
C ASN A 510 43.66 -11.64 4.08
N ILE A 511 44.96 -11.91 4.26
CA ILE A 511 45.47 -12.73 5.37
C ILE A 511 46.51 -11.94 6.16
N LEU A 512 47.66 -11.61 5.57
CA LEU A 512 48.78 -11.03 6.30
C LEU A 512 48.48 -9.61 6.80
N LYS A 513 47.65 -8.86 6.09
CA LYS A 513 47.19 -7.51 6.47
C LYS A 513 45.81 -7.48 7.11
N SER A 514 45.13 -8.63 7.22
CA SER A 514 43.79 -8.70 7.80
C SER A 514 43.76 -8.05 9.20
N LYS A 515 42.61 -7.44 9.49
CA LYS A 515 42.23 -7.01 10.86
C LYS A 515 41.18 -7.93 11.47
N SER A 516 40.58 -8.80 10.65
CA SER A 516 39.57 -9.78 11.06
C SER A 516 40.20 -11.15 11.31
N PRO A 517 39.65 -11.97 12.21
CA PRO A 517 40.13 -13.34 12.44
C PRO A 517 40.27 -14.11 11.14
N ILE A 518 41.38 -14.86 11.00
CA ILE A 518 41.66 -15.61 9.78
C ILE A 518 40.96 -16.97 9.86
N PRO A 519 40.11 -17.33 8.88
CA PRO A 519 39.51 -18.66 8.84
C PRO A 519 40.59 -19.76 8.78
N GLU A 520 40.51 -20.73 9.69
CA GLU A 520 41.46 -21.85 9.81
C GLU A 520 41.61 -22.63 8.49
N VAL A 521 40.53 -22.71 7.72
CA VAL A 521 40.46 -23.36 6.40
C VAL A 521 41.37 -22.68 5.38
N LEU A 522 41.44 -21.34 5.38
CA LEU A 522 42.31 -20.61 4.46
C LEU A 522 43.78 -20.77 4.87
N SER A 523 44.08 -20.68 6.17
CA SER A 523 45.45 -20.81 6.68
C SER A 523 46.04 -22.21 6.47
N SER A 524 45.24 -23.26 6.65
CA SER A 524 45.70 -24.65 6.52
C SER A 524 46.02 -25.02 5.06
N LYS A 525 45.34 -24.40 4.09
CA LYS A 525 45.47 -24.71 2.66
C LYS A 525 46.59 -23.97 1.93
N ILE A 526 47.18 -22.93 2.53
CA ILE A 526 48.36 -22.27 1.96
C ILE A 526 49.55 -23.23 2.03
N LYS A 527 50.15 -23.50 0.87
CA LYS A 527 51.28 -24.41 0.73
C LYS A 527 52.60 -23.70 1.02
N SER A 528 53.51 -24.40 1.69
CA SER A 528 54.85 -23.87 1.97
C SER A 528 55.64 -23.55 0.69
N GLU A 529 55.41 -24.29 -0.40
CA GLU A 529 56.02 -24.03 -1.71
C GLU A 529 55.58 -22.69 -2.30
N ASP A 530 54.29 -22.34 -2.15
CA ASP A 530 53.74 -21.07 -2.64
C ASP A 530 54.27 -19.90 -1.79
N LEU A 531 54.32 -20.06 -0.47
CA LEU A 531 54.94 -19.09 0.45
C LEU A 531 56.40 -18.82 0.09
N GLU A 532 57.19 -19.87 -0.14
CA GLU A 532 58.60 -19.75 -0.53
C GLU A 532 58.75 -19.05 -1.88
N LYS A 533 57.96 -19.44 -2.89
CA LYS A 533 57.92 -18.78 -4.18
C LYS A 533 57.60 -17.29 -4.06
N TYR A 534 56.61 -16.92 -3.24
CA TYR A 534 56.21 -15.52 -3.04
C TYR A 534 57.27 -14.71 -2.28
N CYS A 535 58.00 -15.33 -1.35
CA CYS A 535 59.13 -14.67 -0.68
C CYS A 535 60.22 -14.25 -1.66
N TYR A 536 60.52 -15.07 -2.68
CA TYR A 536 61.49 -14.72 -3.71
C TYR A 536 60.95 -13.69 -4.71
N ALA A 537 59.64 -13.71 -5.00
CA ALA A 537 59.04 -12.93 -6.07
C ALA A 537 58.51 -11.55 -5.63
N ASN A 538 58.14 -11.36 -4.36
CA ASN A 538 57.46 -10.16 -3.90
C ASN A 538 58.00 -9.68 -2.53
N LYS A 539 58.67 -8.51 -2.52
CA LYS A 539 59.22 -7.91 -1.29
C LYS A 539 58.15 -7.51 -0.27
N ASP A 540 56.96 -7.09 -0.74
CA ASP A 540 55.86 -6.66 0.12
C ASP A 540 55.22 -7.87 0.81
N PHE A 541 55.33 -9.04 0.20
CA PHE A 541 54.97 -10.32 0.83
C PHE A 541 55.85 -10.59 2.04
N VAL A 542 57.18 -10.52 1.88
CA VAL A 542 58.13 -10.72 2.98
C VAL A 542 57.90 -9.71 4.10
N TYR A 543 57.72 -8.43 3.76
CA TYR A 543 57.41 -7.38 4.73
C TYR A 543 56.11 -7.66 5.51
N SER A 544 55.05 -8.03 4.80
CA SER A 544 53.74 -8.33 5.42
C SER A 544 53.78 -9.60 6.27
N ALA A 545 54.54 -10.61 5.84
CA ALA A 545 54.75 -11.86 6.58
C ALA A 545 55.51 -11.62 7.88
N VAL A 546 56.56 -10.79 7.88
CA VAL A 546 57.28 -10.37 9.09
C VAL A 546 56.34 -9.68 10.08
N LYS A 547 55.46 -8.79 9.60
CA LYS A 547 54.43 -8.16 10.45
C LYS A 547 53.40 -9.16 10.97
N PHE A 548 53.04 -10.16 10.18
CA PHE A 548 52.07 -11.19 10.55
C PHE A 548 52.60 -12.16 11.61
N LEU A 549 53.90 -12.46 11.60
CA LEU A 549 54.56 -13.35 12.55
C LEU A 549 54.66 -12.80 13.98
N ARG A 550 54.26 -11.55 14.22
CA ARG A 550 54.32 -10.95 15.55
C ARG A 550 53.34 -11.67 16.51
N PRO A 551 53.68 -11.80 17.81
CA PRO A 551 52.87 -12.58 18.76
C PRO A 551 51.47 -11.99 19.01
N ASP A 552 51.35 -10.67 18.94
CA ASP A 552 50.13 -9.88 19.21
C ASP A 552 49.09 -9.95 18.08
N ARG A 553 49.48 -10.41 16.89
CA ARG A 553 48.62 -10.41 15.70
C ARG A 553 48.13 -11.82 15.35
N HIS A 554 46.82 -12.05 15.25
CA HIS A 554 46.23 -13.35 14.88
C HIS A 554 46.80 -14.55 15.69
N PRO A 555 46.61 -14.58 17.02
CA PRO A 555 47.05 -15.72 17.85
C PRO A 555 46.41 -17.06 17.44
N GLU A 556 45.25 -17.03 16.78
CA GLU A 556 44.54 -18.19 16.25
C GLU A 556 45.26 -18.88 15.07
N ALA A 557 46.14 -18.17 14.34
CA ALA A 557 46.74 -18.65 13.09
C ALA A 557 48.13 -19.30 13.26
N ASN A 558 48.37 -20.00 14.37
CA ASN A 558 49.70 -20.56 14.70
C ASN A 558 50.25 -21.53 13.66
N GLU A 559 49.39 -22.34 13.03
CA GLU A 559 49.81 -23.28 11.98
C GLU A 559 50.44 -22.54 10.79
N LEU A 560 49.81 -21.47 10.30
CA LEU A 560 50.33 -20.67 9.19
C LEU A 560 51.59 -19.90 9.58
N LYS A 561 51.65 -19.37 10.81
CA LYS A 561 52.86 -18.72 11.33
C LYS A 561 54.05 -19.69 11.35
N ASN A 562 53.82 -20.93 11.77
CA ASN A 562 54.85 -21.97 11.75
C ASN A 562 55.31 -22.28 10.32
N LYS A 563 54.38 -22.42 9.36
CA LYS A 563 54.73 -22.61 7.94
C LYS A 563 55.59 -21.47 7.38
N ILE A 564 55.24 -20.21 7.68
CA ILE A 564 56.04 -19.04 7.23
C ILE A 564 57.44 -19.06 7.88
N LEU A 565 57.54 -19.36 9.18
CA LEU A 565 58.83 -19.46 9.87
C LEU A 565 59.70 -20.60 9.32
N GLU A 566 59.11 -21.74 8.98
CA GLU A 566 59.82 -22.85 8.32
C GLU A 566 60.37 -22.43 6.97
N VAL A 567 59.59 -21.71 6.17
CA VAL A 567 60.04 -21.15 4.88
C VAL A 567 61.18 -20.17 5.08
N PHE A 568 61.09 -19.26 6.05
CA PHE A 568 62.17 -18.31 6.34
C PHE A 568 63.45 -19.05 6.76
N ASN A 569 63.34 -20.05 7.63
CA ASN A 569 64.47 -20.89 8.04
C ASN A 569 65.06 -21.71 6.89
N LYS A 570 64.23 -22.12 5.92
CA LYS A 570 64.69 -22.81 4.72
C LYS A 570 65.49 -21.87 3.81
N ILE A 571 64.99 -20.66 3.58
CA ILE A 571 65.65 -19.64 2.76
C ILE A 571 66.98 -19.21 3.41
N SER A 572 67.03 -19.03 4.74
CA SER A 572 68.26 -18.64 5.45
C SER A 572 69.38 -19.68 5.34
N LYS A 573 69.04 -20.96 5.14
CA LYS A 573 70.02 -22.06 4.96
C LYS A 573 70.37 -22.31 3.50
N ASN A 574 69.38 -22.24 2.61
CA ASN A 574 69.47 -22.78 1.24
C ASN A 574 69.46 -21.71 0.13
N GLY A 575 69.19 -20.44 0.44
CA GLY A 575 69.22 -19.34 -0.54
C GLY A 575 70.63 -19.01 -1.05
N ASN A 576 70.76 -18.05 -1.96
CA ASN A 576 72.06 -17.48 -2.32
C ASN A 576 72.64 -16.62 -1.17
N GLU A 577 73.91 -16.23 -1.22
CA GLU A 577 74.57 -15.50 -0.11
C GLU A 577 73.78 -14.28 0.39
N SER A 578 73.22 -13.49 -0.52
CA SER A 578 72.42 -12.31 -0.19
C SER A 578 71.11 -12.69 0.51
N GLN A 579 70.39 -13.69 -0.01
CA GLN A 579 69.14 -14.19 0.57
C GLN A 579 69.36 -14.80 1.96
N LYS A 580 70.45 -15.55 2.15
CA LYS A 580 70.81 -16.13 3.46
C LYS A 580 71.02 -15.04 4.49
N LEU A 581 71.81 -14.02 4.15
CA LEU A 581 72.07 -12.89 5.04
C LEU A 581 70.79 -12.12 5.37
N GLN A 582 69.99 -11.76 4.37
CA GLN A 582 68.74 -11.04 4.54
C GLN A 582 67.76 -11.79 5.45
N MET A 583 67.57 -13.09 5.21
CA MET A 583 66.62 -13.88 5.99
C MET A 583 67.12 -14.18 7.40
N THR A 584 68.44 -14.35 7.58
CA THR A 584 69.06 -14.48 8.91
C THR A 584 68.81 -13.23 9.76
N LEU A 585 69.03 -12.04 9.18
CA LEU A 585 68.76 -10.76 9.87
C LEU A 585 67.28 -10.58 10.23
N LEU A 586 66.36 -11.01 9.36
CA LEU A 586 64.92 -10.97 9.65
C LEU A 586 64.51 -11.93 10.77
N LEU A 587 65.06 -13.15 10.80
CA LEU A 587 64.81 -14.12 11.87
C LEU A 587 65.36 -13.61 13.21
N GLU A 588 66.58 -13.07 13.24
CA GLU A 588 67.15 -12.43 14.45
C GLU A 588 66.30 -11.25 14.93
N PHE A 589 65.77 -10.45 14.01
CA PHE A 589 64.86 -9.36 14.33
C PHE A 589 63.57 -9.88 14.99
N LEU A 590 62.93 -10.90 14.41
CA LEU A 590 61.72 -11.51 14.97
C LEU A 590 61.96 -12.11 16.36
N GLU A 591 63.13 -12.69 16.62
CA GLU A 591 63.50 -13.17 17.96
C GLU A 591 63.68 -12.04 18.98
N LYS A 592 64.31 -10.92 18.58
CA LYS A 592 64.50 -9.74 19.45
C LYS A 592 63.20 -9.02 19.79
N GLU A 593 62.16 -9.18 18.97
CA GLU A 593 60.84 -8.58 19.14
C GLU A 593 59.85 -9.46 19.93
N LYS A 594 60.21 -10.72 20.24
CA LYS A 594 59.37 -11.58 21.09
C LYS A 594 59.16 -10.96 22.48
N GLY A 595 57.90 -10.62 22.80
CA GLY A 595 57.49 -10.16 24.13
C GLY A 595 57.57 -8.66 24.39
N LYS A 596 57.78 -7.82 23.36
CA LYS A 596 57.77 -6.35 23.50
C LYS A 596 56.45 -5.74 22.98
N PRO A 597 55.88 -4.72 23.65
CA PRO A 597 54.74 -3.96 23.12
C PRO A 597 55.19 -3.13 21.90
N SER A 598 54.31 -3.05 20.91
CA SER A 598 54.61 -2.52 19.56
C SER A 598 55.34 -1.19 19.59
N MET A 599 56.60 -1.15 19.12
CA MET A 599 57.16 0.05 18.53
C MET A 599 56.91 -0.02 17.02
N GLU A 600 56.13 0.92 16.49
CA GLU A 600 56.26 1.28 15.08
C GLU A 600 57.66 1.84 14.89
N LEU A 601 58.57 1.08 14.29
CA LEU A 601 59.77 1.67 13.71
C LEU A 601 60.05 1.08 12.33
N LEU A 602 60.04 2.04 11.39
CA LEU A 602 60.50 2.07 9.99
C LEU A 602 59.54 1.54 8.92
#